data_AF-A0A5D4IQS8-F1
#
_entry.id   AF-A0A5D4IQS8-F1
#
_cell.length_a   1.000
_cell.length_b   1.000
_cell.length_c   1.000
_cell.angle_alpha   90.00
_cell.angle_beta   90.00
_cell.angle_gamma   90.00
#
_symmetry.space_group_name_H-M   'P 1'
#
loop_
_entity.id
_entity.type
_entity.pdbx_description
1 polymer ?
#
loop_
_entity_poly.entity_id
_entity_poly.type
_entity_poly.pdbx_seq_one_letter_code
_entity_poly.pdbx_strand_id
1 'polypeptide(L)'
;RRPPRGRIAQRLVPHDLRPVALRDELTELGELFRAYQARTEPDLAMLADLHARKAEAFHAWAEATADTGLRLDARRAEQAAATARLQHLHRIGQAPDGEGPAVARLLTAPAQWNHARSVLAHVAENAPLPGAEARLLVVMVTLRTAQSGVGNLVGQDIKGLPLHDPQHLVEQLVESGWLGISGTVEELIASRPENPTRITVPSLTPDEDDPGPFTFGRKLRPKLSGWAQRVVGEKKLRKGKTEADVRLLALALATGSDGEGRLGPGGEGIGVDTLSSWCAVDPGDLPALVDRLTAADWLAEAEVTDTLLTGRLTERVLPLGCPLT
;
A
#
# COMPACT_ATOMS: atom_id res chain seq x y z
N ARG A 1 -38.55 -21.50 34.90
CA ARG A 1 -37.70 -20.36 34.42
C ARG A 1 -37.95 -20.23 32.93
N ARG A 2 -38.39 -19.05 32.43
CA ARG A 2 -38.53 -18.84 30.97
C ARG A 2 -37.14 -18.96 30.32
N PRO A 3 -36.98 -19.71 29.23
CA PRO A 3 -35.71 -19.74 28.52
C PRO A 3 -35.34 -18.33 28.05
N PRO A 4 -34.05 -17.97 28.01
CA PRO A 4 -33.62 -16.64 27.58
C PRO A 4 -34.20 -16.34 26.19
N ARG A 5 -34.85 -15.18 26.06
CA ARG A 5 -35.36 -14.71 24.77
C ARG A 5 -34.18 -14.23 23.94
N GLY A 6 -33.90 -14.92 22.84
CA GLY A 6 -32.99 -14.42 21.82
C GLY A 6 -33.44 -13.05 21.35
N ARG A 7 -32.48 -12.13 21.18
CA ARG A 7 -32.74 -10.76 20.72
C ARG A 7 -31.77 -10.42 19.62
N ILE A 8 -32.30 -9.89 18.53
CA ILE A 8 -31.53 -9.36 17.42
C ILE A 8 -32.01 -7.96 17.08
N ALA A 9 -31.09 -6.99 17.12
CA ALA A 9 -31.41 -5.56 17.08
C ALA A 9 -32.48 -5.16 18.14
N GLN A 10 -33.64 -4.66 17.71
CA GLN A 10 -34.75 -4.28 18.58
C GLN A 10 -35.86 -5.34 18.66
N ARG A 11 -35.70 -6.50 18.01
CA ARG A 11 -36.73 -7.54 17.95
C ARG A 11 -36.42 -8.68 18.92
N LEU A 12 -37.47 -9.14 19.60
CA LEU A 12 -37.46 -10.35 20.40
C LEU A 12 -37.80 -11.53 19.48
N VAL A 13 -36.96 -12.56 19.51
CA VAL A 13 -37.20 -13.80 18.75
C VAL A 13 -38.30 -14.61 19.44
N PRO A 14 -39.42 -14.95 18.76
CA PRO A 14 -40.49 -15.75 19.35
C PRO A 14 -39.99 -17.16 19.72
N HIS A 15 -40.39 -17.64 20.90
CA HIS A 15 -39.92 -18.94 21.39
C HIS A 15 -40.46 -20.12 20.57
N ASP A 16 -41.63 -19.92 19.98
CA ASP A 16 -42.38 -20.86 19.14
C ASP A 16 -42.08 -20.71 17.65
N LEU A 17 -41.14 -19.82 17.26
CA LEU A 17 -40.73 -19.66 15.87
C LEU A 17 -40.20 -20.99 15.30
N ARG A 18 -40.76 -21.38 14.14
CA ARG A 18 -40.34 -22.54 13.36
C ARG A 18 -39.85 -22.07 11.97
N PRO A 19 -38.86 -22.77 11.39
CA PRO A 19 -38.13 -23.92 11.93
C PRO A 19 -37.21 -23.53 13.12
N VAL A 20 -36.88 -24.49 13.99
CA VAL A 20 -36.01 -24.24 15.16
C VAL A 20 -34.64 -23.72 14.74
N ALA A 21 -34.10 -24.22 13.63
CA ALA A 21 -32.85 -23.74 13.05
C ALA A 21 -32.86 -22.22 12.80
N LEU A 22 -33.98 -21.67 12.31
CA LEU A 22 -34.12 -20.22 12.09
C LEU A 22 -34.10 -19.43 13.41
N ARG A 23 -34.78 -19.94 14.44
CA ARG A 23 -34.80 -19.33 15.76
C ARG A 23 -33.41 -19.32 16.40
N ASP A 24 -32.67 -20.40 16.22
CA ASP A 24 -31.32 -20.56 16.77
C ASP A 24 -30.34 -19.62 16.03
N GLU A 25 -30.41 -19.54 14.68
CA GLU A 25 -29.65 -18.57 13.87
C GLU A 25 -29.92 -17.12 14.28
N LEU A 26 -31.18 -16.72 14.48
CA LEU A 26 -31.53 -15.37 14.93
C LEU A 26 -30.98 -15.04 16.32
N THR A 27 -30.86 -16.04 17.19
CA THR A 27 -30.31 -15.89 18.53
C THR A 27 -28.79 -15.74 18.47
N GLU A 28 -28.12 -16.60 17.69
CA GLU A 28 -26.68 -16.56 17.43
C GLU A 28 -26.27 -15.24 16.79
N LEU A 29 -26.96 -14.78 15.75
CA LEU A 29 -26.70 -13.49 15.12
C LEU A 29 -26.78 -12.33 16.12
N GLY A 30 -27.73 -12.39 17.06
CA GLY A 30 -27.84 -11.41 18.14
C GLY A 30 -26.61 -11.39 19.06
N GLU A 31 -25.95 -12.53 19.27
CA GLU A 31 -24.70 -12.64 20.02
C GLU A 31 -23.49 -12.19 19.20
N LEU A 32 -23.41 -12.60 17.94
CA LEU A 32 -22.33 -12.22 17.03
C LEU A 32 -22.27 -10.70 16.81
N PHE A 33 -23.42 -10.02 16.66
CA PHE A 33 -23.45 -8.56 16.57
C PHE A 33 -22.99 -7.89 17.87
N ARG A 34 -23.33 -8.44 19.04
CA ARG A 34 -22.87 -7.91 20.34
C ARG A 34 -21.36 -8.11 20.51
N ALA A 35 -20.86 -9.29 20.15
CA ALA A 35 -19.43 -9.59 20.16
C ALA A 35 -18.67 -8.65 19.20
N TYR A 36 -19.19 -8.44 18.00
CA TYR A 36 -18.62 -7.49 17.03
C TYR A 36 -18.56 -6.07 17.59
N GLN A 37 -19.64 -5.59 18.24
CA GLN A 37 -19.69 -4.25 18.85
C GLN A 37 -18.70 -4.05 20.01
N ALA A 38 -18.29 -5.14 20.69
CA ALA A 38 -17.33 -5.09 21.78
C ALA A 38 -15.86 -5.06 21.31
N ARG A 39 -15.60 -5.23 20.01
CA ARG A 39 -14.24 -5.23 19.45
C ARG A 39 -13.63 -3.83 19.48
N THR A 40 -12.34 -3.77 19.75
CA THR A 40 -11.53 -2.53 19.73
C THR A 40 -11.24 -2.05 18.31
N GLU A 41 -11.21 -2.97 17.33
CA GLU A 41 -10.91 -2.67 15.93
C GLU A 41 -12.08 -3.03 15.00
N PRO A 42 -12.48 -2.12 14.09
CA PRO A 42 -13.61 -2.34 13.19
C PRO A 42 -13.22 -3.20 11.97
N ASP A 43 -13.87 -4.34 11.81
CA ASP A 43 -13.73 -5.27 10.67
C ASP A 43 -14.96 -5.18 9.74
N LEU A 44 -14.83 -4.42 8.66
CA LEU A 44 -15.95 -4.16 7.73
C LEU A 44 -16.34 -5.38 6.90
N ALA A 45 -15.44 -6.34 6.68
CA ALA A 45 -15.77 -7.58 5.96
C ALA A 45 -16.63 -8.48 6.85
N MET A 46 -16.20 -8.68 8.09
CA MET A 46 -16.99 -9.41 9.09
C MET A 46 -18.36 -8.75 9.31
N LEU A 47 -18.42 -7.41 9.37
CA LEU A 47 -19.68 -6.69 9.52
C LEU A 47 -20.64 -6.88 8.33
N ALA A 48 -20.10 -6.89 7.10
CA ALA A 48 -20.88 -7.16 5.90
C ALA A 48 -21.52 -8.56 5.93
N ASP A 49 -20.77 -9.58 6.33
CA ASP A 49 -21.27 -10.96 6.39
C ASP A 49 -22.32 -11.15 7.48
N LEU A 50 -22.14 -10.50 8.63
CA LEU A 50 -23.16 -10.47 9.68
C LEU A 50 -24.46 -9.80 9.20
N HIS A 51 -24.36 -8.73 8.42
CA HIS A 51 -25.54 -8.08 7.83
C HIS A 51 -26.21 -8.94 6.74
N ALA A 52 -25.44 -9.70 5.96
CA ALA A 52 -25.98 -10.61 4.94
C ALA A 52 -26.75 -11.78 5.58
N ARG A 53 -26.13 -12.48 6.54
CA ARG A 53 -26.82 -13.54 7.32
C ARG A 53 -28.08 -13.02 8.00
N LYS A 54 -28.03 -11.81 8.55
CA LYS A 54 -29.22 -11.16 9.14
C LYS A 54 -30.32 -10.88 8.12
N ALA A 55 -29.97 -10.47 6.89
CA ALA A 55 -30.94 -10.25 5.84
C ALA A 55 -31.66 -11.56 5.47
N GLU A 56 -30.89 -12.64 5.28
CA GLU A 56 -31.43 -13.98 4.99
C GLU A 56 -32.32 -14.49 6.12
N ALA A 57 -31.88 -14.39 7.37
CA ALA A 57 -32.65 -14.81 8.53
C ALA A 57 -33.94 -13.97 8.70
N PHE A 58 -33.91 -12.67 8.42
CA PHE A 58 -35.12 -11.84 8.45
C PHE A 58 -36.06 -12.13 7.28
N HIS A 59 -35.53 -12.52 6.11
CA HIS A 59 -36.34 -12.96 4.99
C HIS A 59 -37.04 -14.28 5.31
N ALA A 60 -36.32 -15.27 5.80
CA ALA A 60 -36.87 -16.56 6.22
C ALA A 60 -37.92 -16.41 7.34
N TRP A 61 -37.67 -15.50 8.29
CA TRP A 61 -38.63 -15.19 9.35
C TRP A 61 -39.87 -14.48 8.80
N ALA A 62 -39.70 -13.52 7.88
CA ALA A 62 -40.82 -12.87 7.21
C ALA A 62 -41.70 -13.86 6.44
N GLU A 63 -41.11 -14.84 5.76
CA GLU A 63 -41.87 -15.89 5.05
C GLU A 63 -42.60 -16.83 6.01
N ALA A 64 -41.98 -17.18 7.14
CA ALA A 64 -42.59 -18.02 8.16
C ALA A 64 -43.78 -17.35 8.89
N THR A 65 -43.79 -16.01 9.00
CA THR A 65 -44.82 -15.27 9.76
C THR A 65 -45.66 -14.31 8.94
N ALA A 66 -45.40 -14.20 7.63
CA ALA A 66 -45.99 -13.19 6.74
C ALA A 66 -45.87 -11.72 7.23
N ASP A 67 -44.84 -11.41 8.02
CA ASP A 67 -44.63 -10.05 8.57
C ASP A 67 -43.91 -9.15 7.56
N THR A 68 -44.64 -8.22 6.97
CA THR A 68 -44.10 -7.21 6.03
C THR A 68 -43.03 -6.31 6.66
N GLY A 69 -43.11 -6.04 7.96
CA GLY A 69 -42.09 -5.29 8.69
C GLY A 69 -40.74 -6.02 8.73
N LEU A 70 -40.74 -7.35 8.83
CA LEU A 70 -39.52 -8.16 8.72
C LEU A 70 -38.93 -8.13 7.31
N ARG A 71 -39.77 -8.08 6.26
CA ARG A 71 -39.27 -7.91 4.87
C ARG A 71 -38.55 -6.57 4.68
N LEU A 72 -39.07 -5.50 5.27
CA LEU A 72 -38.41 -4.19 5.24
C LEU A 72 -37.09 -4.21 6.04
N ASP A 73 -37.08 -4.86 7.20
CA ASP A 73 -35.87 -5.00 8.00
C ASP A 73 -34.81 -5.87 7.30
N ALA A 74 -35.23 -6.91 6.56
CA ALA A 74 -34.35 -7.73 5.73
C ALA A 74 -33.69 -6.88 4.63
N ARG A 75 -34.47 -6.07 3.90
CA ARG A 75 -33.93 -5.14 2.88
C ARG A 75 -32.95 -4.12 3.48
N ARG A 76 -33.24 -3.58 4.66
CA ARG A 76 -32.31 -2.67 5.35
C ARG A 76 -31.02 -3.39 5.75
N ALA A 77 -31.11 -4.65 6.19
CA ALA A 77 -29.92 -5.45 6.50
C ALA A 77 -29.10 -5.76 5.23
N GLU A 78 -29.75 -6.06 4.10
CA GLU A 78 -29.11 -6.25 2.81
C GLU A 78 -28.40 -4.97 2.32
N GLN A 79 -29.05 -3.81 2.42
CA GLN A 79 -28.44 -2.52 2.11
C GLN A 79 -27.26 -2.20 3.02
N ALA A 80 -27.35 -2.54 4.31
CA ALA A 80 -26.25 -2.39 5.25
C ALA A 80 -25.09 -3.33 4.90
N ALA A 81 -25.36 -4.56 4.48
CA ALA A 81 -24.34 -5.49 3.98
C ALA A 81 -23.65 -4.91 2.74
N ALA A 82 -24.42 -4.47 1.73
CA ALA A 82 -23.88 -3.86 0.52
C ALA A 82 -23.05 -2.60 0.81
N THR A 83 -23.50 -1.77 1.74
CA THR A 83 -22.77 -0.56 2.15
C THR A 83 -21.48 -0.90 2.89
N ALA A 84 -21.52 -1.85 3.84
CA ALA A 84 -20.33 -2.31 4.55
C ALA A 84 -19.33 -2.96 3.60
N ARG A 85 -19.79 -3.74 2.61
CA ARG A 85 -18.97 -4.25 1.51
C ARG A 85 -18.38 -3.11 0.70
N LEU A 86 -19.16 -2.20 0.15
CA LEU A 86 -18.65 -1.06 -0.61
C LEU A 86 -17.65 -0.21 0.19
N GLN A 87 -17.87 0.01 1.48
CA GLN A 87 -16.93 0.71 2.34
C GLN A 87 -15.66 -0.11 2.61
N HIS A 88 -15.79 -1.42 2.78
CA HIS A 88 -14.67 -2.34 2.85
C HIS A 88 -13.89 -2.28 1.54
N LEU A 89 -14.53 -2.55 0.40
CA LEU A 89 -14.00 -2.47 -0.96
C LEU A 89 -13.34 -1.09 -1.22
N HIS A 90 -13.96 0.04 -0.89
CA HIS A 90 -13.32 1.36 -1.01
C HIS A 90 -12.11 1.54 -0.08
N ARG A 91 -12.12 0.91 1.10
CA ARG A 91 -11.01 0.92 2.06
C ARG A 91 -9.87 0.00 1.63
N ILE A 92 -10.17 -1.09 0.93
CA ILE A 92 -9.20 -2.06 0.39
C ILE A 92 -8.90 -1.84 -1.10
N GLY A 93 -9.52 -0.85 -1.73
CA GLY A 93 -9.32 -0.52 -3.15
C GLY A 93 -9.88 -1.56 -4.12
N GLN A 94 -11.05 -2.14 -3.90
CA GLN A 94 -11.76 -2.98 -4.88
C GLN A 94 -12.99 -2.24 -5.43
N ALA A 95 -13.30 -2.39 -6.72
CA ALA A 95 -14.58 -1.99 -7.33
C ALA A 95 -15.43 -3.25 -7.59
N PRO A 96 -16.78 -3.18 -7.57
CA PRO A 96 -17.60 -4.37 -7.80
C PRO A 96 -17.60 -4.76 -9.28
N ASP A 97 -17.22 -6.02 -9.51
CA ASP A 97 -17.28 -6.88 -10.70
C ASP A 97 -16.96 -6.33 -12.09
N GLY A 98 -15.86 -6.86 -12.64
CA GLY A 98 -15.53 -6.88 -14.06
C GLY A 98 -14.05 -7.21 -14.30
N GLU A 99 -13.72 -8.51 -14.36
CA GLU A 99 -12.46 -9.11 -14.86
C GLU A 99 -11.18 -8.24 -14.72
N GLY A 100 -10.96 -7.71 -13.52
CA GLY A 100 -9.75 -6.96 -13.15
C GLY A 100 -9.12 -7.58 -11.92
N PRO A 101 -7.81 -7.35 -11.67
CA PRO A 101 -7.15 -7.87 -10.48
C PRO A 101 -7.96 -7.44 -9.25
N ALA A 102 -8.18 -8.37 -8.31
CA ALA A 102 -8.90 -8.17 -7.05
C ALA A 102 -8.28 -7.08 -6.15
N VAL A 103 -7.34 -6.26 -6.61
CA VAL A 103 -6.77 -5.14 -5.87
C VAL A 103 -6.53 -4.00 -6.85
N ALA A 104 -7.16 -2.84 -6.65
CA ALA A 104 -6.93 -1.65 -7.46
C ALA A 104 -5.57 -1.06 -7.11
N ARG A 105 -4.54 -1.54 -7.81
CA ARG A 105 -3.16 -1.07 -7.67
C ARG A 105 -3.00 0.34 -8.20
N LEU A 106 -2.06 1.08 -7.61
CA LEU A 106 -1.69 2.40 -8.11
C LEU A 106 -1.03 2.33 -9.49
N LEU A 107 -0.17 1.32 -9.69
CA LEU A 107 0.37 0.98 -11.00
C LEU A 107 -0.39 -0.24 -11.53
N THR A 108 -1.02 -0.08 -12.68
CA THR A 108 -2.07 -1.01 -13.15
C THR A 108 -1.64 -1.91 -14.30
N ALA A 109 -0.44 -1.75 -14.84
CA ALA A 109 0.00 -2.48 -16.02
C ALA A 109 1.43 -3.02 -15.88
N PRO A 110 1.73 -4.23 -16.40
CA PRO A 110 3.04 -4.87 -16.31
C PRO A 110 4.23 -4.00 -16.73
N ALA A 111 4.07 -3.22 -17.81
CA ALA A 111 5.11 -2.29 -18.25
C ALA A 111 5.49 -1.29 -17.15
N GLN A 112 4.52 -0.79 -16.36
CA GLN A 112 4.76 0.14 -15.27
C GLN A 112 5.56 -0.51 -14.14
N TRP A 113 5.27 -1.78 -13.84
CA TRP A 113 5.96 -2.57 -12.82
C TRP A 113 7.41 -2.83 -13.21
N ASN A 114 7.64 -3.22 -14.47
CA ASN A 114 8.99 -3.42 -15.00
C ASN A 114 9.80 -2.12 -14.95
N HIS A 115 9.18 -1.01 -15.32
CA HIS A 115 9.83 0.30 -15.24
C HIS A 115 10.19 0.71 -13.80
N ALA A 116 9.33 0.43 -12.82
CA ALA A 116 9.67 0.66 -11.40
C ALA A 116 10.92 -0.15 -10.99
N ARG A 117 10.99 -1.44 -11.36
CA ARG A 117 12.17 -2.29 -11.13
C ARG A 117 13.43 -1.77 -11.82
N SER A 118 13.32 -1.36 -13.09
CA SER A 118 14.45 -0.81 -13.85
C SER A 118 15.04 0.44 -13.20
N VAL A 119 14.22 1.32 -12.60
CA VAL A 119 14.71 2.50 -11.89
C VAL A 119 15.51 2.09 -10.65
N LEU A 120 14.99 1.15 -9.85
CA LEU A 120 15.68 0.70 -8.64
C LEU A 120 17.02 0.04 -8.98
N ALA A 121 17.05 -0.83 -9.99
CA ALA A 121 18.28 -1.47 -10.47
C ALA A 121 19.30 -0.43 -10.97
N HIS A 122 18.87 0.48 -11.85
CA HIS A 122 19.75 1.54 -12.36
C HIS A 122 20.31 2.40 -11.23
N VAL A 123 19.47 2.80 -10.27
CA VAL A 123 19.93 3.62 -9.15
C VAL A 123 20.87 2.85 -8.23
N ALA A 124 20.63 1.56 -7.97
CA ALA A 124 21.52 0.71 -7.17
C ALA A 124 22.95 0.69 -7.74
N GLU A 125 23.06 0.59 -9.06
CA GLU A 125 24.34 0.54 -9.79
C GLU A 125 25.01 1.92 -9.93
N ASN A 126 24.25 3.00 -10.06
CA ASN A 126 24.76 4.30 -10.54
C ASN A 126 24.64 5.46 -9.54
N ALA A 127 24.20 5.24 -8.29
CA ALA A 127 24.12 6.36 -7.35
C ALA A 127 25.52 6.93 -7.03
N PRO A 128 25.66 8.26 -7.02
CA PRO A 128 26.96 8.94 -6.86
C PRO A 128 27.51 8.92 -5.43
N LEU A 129 26.66 8.64 -4.43
CA LEU A 129 26.99 8.71 -3.02
C LEU A 129 26.52 7.42 -2.31
N PRO A 130 27.26 6.94 -1.29
CA PRO A 130 26.89 5.74 -0.55
C PRO A 130 25.74 5.99 0.45
N GLY A 131 25.13 4.91 0.93
CA GLY A 131 24.17 4.92 2.02
C GLY A 131 22.70 5.10 1.61
N ALA A 132 21.81 4.69 2.51
CA ALA A 132 20.36 4.65 2.26
C ALA A 132 19.74 6.04 2.03
N GLU A 133 20.17 7.09 2.73
CA GLU A 133 19.63 8.44 2.53
C GLU A 133 19.92 8.97 1.13
N ALA A 134 21.17 8.86 0.68
CA ALA A 134 21.57 9.20 -0.67
C ALA A 134 20.82 8.37 -1.70
N ARG A 135 20.75 7.05 -1.51
CA ARG A 135 20.03 6.13 -2.39
C ARG A 135 18.56 6.52 -2.53
N LEU A 136 17.87 6.83 -1.41
CA LEU A 136 16.48 7.23 -1.42
C LEU A 136 16.27 8.53 -2.20
N LEU A 137 17.07 9.56 -1.91
CA LEU A 137 16.98 10.83 -2.62
C LEU A 137 17.24 10.66 -4.12
N VAL A 138 18.26 9.88 -4.49
CA VAL A 138 18.60 9.58 -5.88
C VAL A 138 17.46 8.85 -6.59
N VAL A 139 16.80 7.86 -5.96
CA VAL A 139 15.60 7.21 -6.53
C VAL A 139 14.51 8.25 -6.82
N MET A 140 14.22 9.13 -5.86
CA MET A 140 13.16 10.13 -6.01
C MET A 140 13.47 11.14 -7.12
N VAL A 141 14.72 11.58 -7.21
CA VAL A 141 15.20 12.51 -8.24
C VAL A 141 15.21 11.84 -9.62
N THR A 142 15.72 10.61 -9.73
CA THR A 142 15.69 9.82 -10.97
C THR A 142 14.25 9.68 -11.48
N LEU A 143 13.28 9.33 -10.64
CA LEU A 143 11.88 9.25 -11.06
C LEU A 143 11.30 10.58 -11.56
N ARG A 144 11.79 11.72 -11.06
CA ARG A 144 11.38 13.06 -11.49
C ARG A 144 11.95 13.41 -12.86
N THR A 145 13.17 12.95 -13.17
CA THR A 145 13.95 13.36 -14.35
C THR A 145 14.05 12.30 -15.45
N ALA A 146 13.69 11.04 -15.17
CA ALA A 146 14.00 9.89 -16.01
C ALA A 146 13.43 9.89 -17.45
N GLN A 147 12.58 10.85 -17.82
CA GLN A 147 12.15 10.99 -19.21
C GLN A 147 13.18 11.72 -20.08
N SER A 148 13.88 12.71 -19.53
CA SER A 148 14.67 13.66 -20.33
C SER A 148 15.90 14.20 -19.61
N GLY A 149 16.27 13.60 -18.47
CA GLY A 149 17.25 14.13 -17.54
C GLY A 149 16.85 15.44 -16.88
N VAL A 150 15.66 16.00 -17.12
CA VAL A 150 15.23 17.30 -16.60
C VAL A 150 13.95 17.15 -15.81
N GLY A 151 13.86 17.84 -14.68
CA GLY A 151 12.70 17.80 -13.80
C GLY A 151 12.59 19.05 -12.96
N ASN A 152 11.59 19.04 -12.07
CA ASN A 152 11.36 20.09 -11.10
C ASN A 152 11.29 19.46 -9.71
N LEU A 153 11.87 20.14 -8.73
CA LEU A 153 11.75 19.83 -7.31
C LEU A 153 11.26 21.05 -6.55
N VAL A 154 10.62 20.77 -5.43
CA VAL A 154 10.36 21.78 -4.40
C VAL A 154 10.98 21.36 -3.08
N GLY A 155 11.21 22.31 -2.17
CA GLY A 155 11.76 22.02 -0.85
C GLY A 155 10.94 20.97 -0.08
N GLN A 156 9.62 20.92 -0.31
CA GLN A 156 8.74 19.90 0.28
C GLN A 156 9.03 18.47 -0.21
N ASP A 157 9.49 18.29 -1.46
CA ASP A 157 9.84 16.96 -1.98
C ASP A 157 11.04 16.38 -1.22
N ILE A 158 11.97 17.24 -0.79
CA ILE A 158 13.19 16.86 -0.07
C ILE A 158 12.91 16.73 1.43
N LYS A 159 12.26 17.74 2.04
CA LYS A 159 11.92 17.76 3.48
C LYS A 159 10.90 16.69 3.88
N GLY A 160 10.16 16.12 2.92
CA GLY A 160 9.24 15.01 3.16
C GLY A 160 9.92 13.65 3.34
N LEU A 161 11.21 13.55 2.98
CA LEU A 161 12.01 12.35 3.12
C LEU A 161 12.65 12.28 4.52
N PRO A 162 12.92 11.07 5.06
CA PRO A 162 13.59 10.89 6.35
C PRO A 162 15.11 11.06 6.17
N LEU A 163 15.56 12.28 5.88
CA LEU A 163 16.97 12.60 5.70
C LEU A 163 17.47 13.34 6.95
N HIS A 164 18.66 12.99 7.44
CA HIS A 164 19.25 13.63 8.61
C HIS A 164 19.63 15.09 8.35
N ASP A 165 20.38 15.31 7.26
CA ASP A 165 20.72 16.65 6.76
C ASP A 165 20.39 16.77 5.27
N PRO A 166 19.13 17.14 4.94
CA PRO A 166 18.69 17.20 3.56
C PRO A 166 19.42 18.25 2.72
N GLN A 167 19.88 19.35 3.33
CA GLN A 167 20.58 20.41 2.60
C GLN A 167 21.99 19.93 2.23
N HIS A 168 22.73 19.42 3.21
CA HIS A 168 24.08 18.92 2.98
C HIS A 168 24.12 17.78 1.95
N LEU A 169 23.16 16.85 2.01
CA LEU A 169 23.08 15.77 1.04
C LEU A 169 22.84 16.27 -0.39
N VAL A 170 22.01 17.31 -0.56
CA VAL A 170 21.79 17.92 -1.87
C VAL A 170 23.04 18.66 -2.36
N GLU A 171 23.76 19.36 -1.46
CA GLU A 171 25.06 19.99 -1.78
C GLU A 171 26.05 18.95 -2.32
N GLN A 172 26.21 17.81 -1.64
CA GLN A 172 27.10 16.72 -2.10
C GLN A 172 26.71 16.19 -3.49
N LEU A 173 25.41 16.02 -3.76
CA LEU A 173 24.94 15.58 -5.08
C LEU A 173 25.24 16.62 -6.17
N VAL A 174 25.16 17.92 -5.85
CA VAL A 174 25.52 19.00 -6.79
C VAL A 174 27.03 19.05 -7.00
N GLU A 175 27.83 18.98 -5.94
CA GLU A 175 29.29 18.99 -5.99
C GLU A 175 29.86 17.80 -6.77
N SER A 176 29.21 16.63 -6.68
CA SER A 176 29.58 15.45 -7.48
C SER A 176 29.32 15.62 -8.98
N GLY A 177 28.60 16.67 -9.39
CA GLY A 177 28.17 16.88 -10.77
C GLY A 177 27.00 15.99 -11.21
N TRP A 178 26.51 15.10 -10.33
CA TRP A 178 25.37 14.23 -10.64
C TRP A 178 24.06 15.02 -10.74
N LEU A 179 23.87 16.03 -9.88
CA LEU A 179 22.68 16.89 -9.87
C LEU A 179 23.04 18.32 -10.28
N GLY A 180 22.47 18.80 -11.38
CA GLY A 180 22.43 20.23 -11.70
C GLY A 180 21.14 20.87 -11.16
N ILE A 181 21.24 22.08 -10.61
CA ILE A 181 20.10 22.86 -10.13
C ILE A 181 20.15 24.28 -10.69
N SER A 182 18.97 24.87 -10.95
CA SER A 182 18.86 26.29 -11.29
C SER A 182 18.75 27.13 -10.02
N GLY A 183 19.85 27.76 -9.59
CA GLY A 183 19.93 28.53 -8.35
C GLY A 183 20.84 27.88 -7.32
N THR A 184 20.67 28.22 -6.05
CA THR A 184 21.42 27.64 -4.93
C THR A 184 20.68 26.49 -4.25
N VAL A 185 21.40 25.68 -3.47
CA VAL A 185 20.76 24.61 -2.68
C VAL A 185 19.81 25.21 -1.64
N GLU A 186 20.19 26.32 -0.99
CA GLU A 186 19.33 27.02 -0.04
C GLU A 186 18.01 27.47 -0.69
N GLU A 187 18.07 28.02 -1.91
CA GLU A 187 16.88 28.39 -2.70
C GLU A 187 16.00 27.17 -3.01
N LEU A 188 16.60 26.04 -3.40
CA LEU A 188 15.87 24.79 -3.61
C LEU A 188 15.18 24.31 -2.33
N ILE A 189 15.87 24.33 -1.18
CA ILE A 189 15.31 23.91 0.10
C ILE A 189 14.19 24.87 0.56
N ALA A 190 14.27 26.16 0.21
CA ALA A 190 13.25 27.16 0.50
C ALA A 190 12.09 27.20 -0.51
N SER A 191 12.27 26.60 -1.69
CA SER A 191 11.31 26.65 -2.81
C SER A 191 9.94 26.07 -2.47
N ARG A 192 8.91 26.58 -3.17
CA ARG A 192 7.50 26.24 -2.98
C ARG A 192 6.88 25.78 -4.30
N PRO A 193 5.71 25.09 -4.28
CA PRO A 193 5.02 24.65 -5.50
C PRO A 193 4.79 25.73 -6.55
N GLU A 194 4.62 26.99 -6.14
CA GLU A 194 4.39 28.12 -7.04
C GLU A 194 5.66 28.55 -7.78
N ASN A 195 6.84 28.23 -7.25
CA ASN A 195 8.13 28.52 -7.85
C ASN A 195 9.09 27.33 -7.67
N PRO A 196 8.89 26.25 -8.43
CA PRO A 196 9.71 25.05 -8.29
C PRO A 196 11.09 25.27 -8.90
N THR A 197 12.11 24.66 -8.30
CA THR A 197 13.47 24.69 -8.81
C THR A 197 13.63 23.66 -9.92
N ARG A 198 14.10 24.11 -11.08
CA ARG A 198 14.46 23.23 -12.18
C ARG A 198 15.75 22.49 -11.85
N ILE A 199 15.75 21.18 -12.11
CA ILE A 199 16.88 20.30 -11.90
C ILE A 199 17.23 19.52 -13.17
N THR A 200 18.49 19.08 -13.25
CA THR A 200 19.03 18.27 -14.35
C THR A 200 19.88 17.12 -13.80
N VAL A 201 19.77 15.93 -14.37
CA VAL A 201 20.64 14.79 -14.10
C VAL A 201 21.27 14.41 -15.44
N PRO A 202 22.53 14.79 -15.70
CA PRO A 202 23.16 14.63 -17.01
C PRO A 202 23.14 13.19 -17.52
N SER A 203 23.41 12.21 -16.65
CA SER A 203 23.43 10.77 -17.01
C SER A 203 22.06 10.19 -17.39
N LEU A 204 20.98 10.94 -17.24
CA LEU A 204 19.62 10.56 -17.63
C LEU A 204 19.13 11.34 -18.85
N THR A 205 19.95 12.20 -19.44
CA THR A 205 19.58 13.06 -20.57
C THR A 205 19.83 12.29 -21.87
N PRO A 206 18.78 12.00 -22.68
CA PRO A 206 18.97 11.39 -23.99
C PRO A 206 19.73 12.32 -24.94
N ASP A 207 20.57 11.77 -25.81
CA ASP A 207 21.20 12.45 -26.94
C ASP A 207 20.98 11.69 -28.27
N GLU A 208 21.64 12.11 -29.36
CA GLU A 208 21.44 11.51 -30.69
C GLU A 208 21.93 10.05 -30.78
N ASP A 209 22.91 9.67 -29.96
CA ASP A 209 23.57 8.37 -29.99
C ASP A 209 23.15 7.47 -28.80
N ASP A 210 22.67 8.05 -27.69
CA ASP A 210 22.18 7.37 -26.51
C ASP A 210 20.74 7.81 -26.15
N PRO A 211 19.72 6.94 -26.31
CA PRO A 211 18.35 7.26 -25.93
C PRO A 211 18.13 7.40 -24.41
N GLY A 212 19.18 7.20 -23.61
CA GLY A 212 19.15 7.21 -22.16
C GLY A 212 18.69 5.88 -21.55
N PRO A 213 18.82 5.72 -20.23
CA PRO A 213 18.58 4.44 -19.56
C PRO A 213 17.11 4.04 -19.46
N PHE A 214 16.17 4.95 -19.76
CA PHE A 214 14.75 4.72 -19.59
C PHE A 214 13.93 5.16 -20.81
N THR A 215 12.99 4.31 -21.21
CA THR A 215 12.09 4.54 -22.35
C THR A 215 10.73 5.11 -21.91
N PHE A 216 10.66 5.84 -20.79
CA PHE A 216 9.39 6.30 -20.22
C PHE A 216 8.67 7.30 -21.13
N GLY A 217 7.43 7.00 -21.49
CA GLY A 217 6.55 7.99 -22.09
C GLY A 217 6.14 9.10 -21.11
N ARG A 218 5.84 10.30 -21.63
CA ARG A 218 5.40 11.49 -20.86
C ARG A 218 4.24 11.21 -19.90
N LYS A 219 3.35 10.26 -20.23
CA LYS A 219 2.19 9.87 -19.42
C LYS A 219 2.54 8.93 -18.26
N LEU A 220 3.61 8.16 -18.38
CA LEU A 220 3.97 7.13 -17.41
C LEU A 220 4.80 7.70 -16.25
N ARG A 221 5.78 8.55 -16.55
CA ARG A 221 6.69 9.11 -15.54
C ARG A 221 5.99 9.73 -14.32
N PRO A 222 4.94 10.56 -14.47
CA PRO A 222 4.21 11.08 -13.31
C PRO A 222 3.53 9.99 -12.45
N LYS A 223 3.08 8.87 -13.06
CA LYS A 223 2.49 7.75 -12.33
C LYS A 223 3.55 7.01 -11.49
N LEU A 224 4.72 6.74 -12.07
CA LEU A 224 5.83 6.09 -11.35
C LEU A 224 6.33 6.97 -10.19
N SER A 225 6.57 8.25 -10.45
CA SER A 225 6.98 9.21 -9.43
C SER A 225 5.93 9.32 -8.31
N GLY A 226 4.64 9.44 -8.66
CA GLY A 226 3.55 9.48 -7.69
C GLY A 226 3.40 8.18 -6.89
N TRP A 227 3.61 7.02 -7.51
CA TRP A 227 3.61 5.72 -6.83
C TRP A 227 4.73 5.63 -5.79
N ALA A 228 5.97 5.95 -6.15
CA ALA A 228 7.10 5.91 -5.22
C ALA A 228 6.89 6.88 -4.05
N GLN A 229 6.36 8.07 -4.30
CA GLN A 229 5.98 9.03 -3.25
C GLN A 229 4.93 8.44 -2.29
N ARG A 230 3.98 7.62 -2.78
CA ARG A 230 2.97 6.96 -1.95
C ARG A 230 3.56 5.84 -1.10
N VAL A 231 4.53 5.10 -1.63
CA VAL A 231 5.26 4.06 -0.88
C VAL A 231 6.12 4.68 0.22
N VAL A 232 7.00 5.62 -0.13
CA VAL A 232 7.90 6.30 0.82
C VAL A 232 7.12 7.18 1.81
N GLY A 233 5.99 7.73 1.39
CA GLY A 233 5.10 8.56 2.21
C GLY A 233 4.00 7.80 2.93
N GLU A 234 4.02 6.46 2.95
CA GLU A 234 3.00 5.62 3.56
C GLU A 234 2.76 6.04 5.02
N LYS A 235 1.50 6.09 5.43
CA LYS A 235 1.07 6.74 6.67
C LYS A 235 1.66 6.10 7.93
N LYS A 236 1.79 4.77 8.02
CA LYS A 236 2.38 4.09 9.17
C LYS A 236 3.89 4.29 9.22
N LEU A 237 4.57 4.20 8.06
CA LEU A 237 6.01 4.52 7.96
C LEU A 237 6.31 5.96 8.42
N ARG A 238 5.54 6.93 7.89
CA ARG A 238 5.67 8.35 8.27
C ARG A 238 5.39 8.60 9.75
N LYS A 239 4.32 8.00 10.30
CA LYS A 239 3.96 8.17 11.72
C LYS A 239 4.95 7.50 12.67
N GLY A 240 5.49 6.35 12.27
CA GLY A 240 6.56 5.65 12.99
C GLY A 240 7.92 6.34 12.87
N LYS A 241 8.02 7.44 12.09
CA LYS A 241 9.27 8.14 11.79
C LYS A 241 10.36 7.19 11.29
N THR A 242 9.99 6.25 10.42
CA THR A 242 10.96 5.29 9.89
C THR A 242 12.00 6.00 9.03
N GLU A 243 13.24 5.55 9.20
CA GLU A 243 14.47 5.97 8.53
C GLU A 243 14.46 5.65 7.02
N ALA A 244 15.43 6.16 6.27
CA ALA A 244 15.50 6.02 4.81
C ALA A 244 15.67 4.57 4.33
N ASP A 245 16.45 3.77 5.06
CA ASP A 245 16.69 2.34 4.83
C ASP A 245 15.39 1.51 4.83
N VAL A 246 14.52 1.71 5.82
CA VAL A 246 13.21 1.05 5.93
C VAL A 246 12.31 1.45 4.77
N ARG A 247 12.34 2.73 4.36
CA ARG A 247 11.50 3.22 3.25
C ARG A 247 11.99 2.74 1.89
N LEU A 248 13.31 2.58 1.72
CA LEU A 248 13.90 1.93 0.55
C LEU A 248 13.53 0.46 0.49
N LEU A 249 13.63 -0.26 1.62
CA LEU A 249 13.22 -1.66 1.68
C LEU A 249 11.74 -1.80 1.31
N ALA A 250 10.87 -0.95 1.85
CA ALA A 250 9.47 -0.91 1.44
C ALA A 250 9.31 -0.74 -0.09
N LEU A 251 10.04 0.20 -0.69
CA LEU A 251 10.02 0.42 -2.13
C LEU A 251 10.51 -0.79 -2.93
N ALA A 252 11.58 -1.44 -2.50
CA ALA A 252 12.10 -2.65 -3.11
C ALA A 252 11.07 -3.79 -3.05
N LEU A 253 10.50 -4.06 -1.87
CA LEU A 253 9.52 -5.12 -1.66
C LEU A 253 8.21 -4.88 -2.42
N ALA A 254 7.78 -3.62 -2.56
CA ALA A 254 6.66 -3.28 -3.43
C ALA A 254 6.88 -3.73 -4.87
N THR A 255 8.12 -3.76 -5.36
CA THR A 255 8.43 -4.17 -6.74
C THR A 255 8.73 -5.66 -6.92
N GLY A 256 8.89 -6.39 -5.82
CA GLY A 256 9.29 -7.79 -5.80
C GLY A 256 8.20 -8.74 -5.31
N SER A 257 6.93 -8.33 -5.26
CA SER A 257 5.82 -9.19 -4.83
C SER A 257 5.05 -9.79 -6.01
N ASP A 258 4.32 -10.88 -5.80
CA ASP A 258 3.34 -11.42 -6.76
C ASP A 258 1.99 -10.68 -6.69
N GLY A 259 0.98 -11.22 -7.40
CA GLY A 259 -0.39 -10.69 -7.43
C GLY A 259 -1.16 -10.78 -6.10
N GLU A 260 -0.71 -11.62 -5.16
CA GLU A 260 -1.31 -11.80 -3.83
C GLU A 260 -0.45 -11.18 -2.72
N GLY A 261 0.61 -10.47 -3.12
CA GLY A 261 1.54 -9.77 -2.23
C GLY A 261 2.67 -10.62 -1.68
N ARG A 262 2.80 -11.90 -2.07
CA ARG A 262 3.90 -12.75 -1.60
C ARG A 262 5.21 -12.30 -2.22
N LEU A 263 6.28 -12.29 -1.43
CA LEU A 263 7.59 -11.83 -1.89
C LEU A 263 8.24 -12.88 -2.79
N GLY A 264 8.78 -12.44 -3.93
CA GLY A 264 9.37 -13.30 -4.96
C GLY A 264 8.34 -13.97 -5.88
N PRO A 265 8.79 -14.57 -7.00
CA PRO A 265 7.92 -15.33 -7.89
C PRO A 265 7.22 -16.45 -7.11
N GLY A 266 5.88 -16.45 -7.11
CA GLY A 266 5.09 -17.47 -6.40
C GLY A 266 5.27 -17.50 -4.87
N GLY A 267 5.94 -16.51 -4.27
CA GLY A 267 6.28 -16.51 -2.85
C GLY A 267 7.62 -17.16 -2.49
N GLU A 268 8.48 -17.47 -3.47
CA GLU A 268 9.79 -18.09 -3.24
C GLU A 268 10.81 -17.18 -2.52
N GLY A 269 10.48 -15.91 -2.30
CA GLY A 269 11.32 -14.93 -1.64
C GLY A 269 12.18 -14.09 -2.59
N ILE A 270 12.78 -13.04 -2.04
CA ILE A 270 13.68 -12.12 -2.76
C ILE A 270 15.10 -12.27 -2.19
N GLY A 271 16.10 -12.29 -3.07
CA GLY A 271 17.52 -12.39 -2.69
C GLY A 271 17.97 -11.28 -1.74
N VAL A 272 18.59 -11.69 -0.63
CA VAL A 272 19.16 -10.79 0.39
C VAL A 272 20.21 -9.85 -0.21
N ASP A 273 21.09 -10.35 -1.08
CA ASP A 273 22.12 -9.52 -1.74
C ASP A 273 21.49 -8.44 -2.64
N THR A 274 20.43 -8.81 -3.37
CA THR A 274 19.69 -7.86 -4.21
C THR A 274 19.07 -6.76 -3.38
N LEU A 275 18.40 -7.11 -2.28
CA LEU A 275 17.79 -6.13 -1.37
C LEU A 275 18.83 -5.23 -0.71
N SER A 276 19.95 -5.81 -0.28
CA SER A 276 21.06 -5.08 0.34
C SER A 276 21.65 -4.05 -0.62
N SER A 277 21.90 -4.44 -1.88
CA SER A 277 22.37 -3.56 -2.94
C SER A 277 21.40 -2.41 -3.22
N TRP A 278 20.12 -2.72 -3.40
CA TRP A 278 19.08 -1.74 -3.69
C TRP A 278 18.84 -0.76 -2.54
N CYS A 279 18.94 -1.22 -1.30
CA CYS A 279 18.73 -0.39 -0.12
C CYS A 279 20.00 0.33 0.35
N ALA A 280 21.17 -0.03 -0.20
CA ALA A 280 22.49 0.43 0.27
C ALA A 280 22.70 0.18 1.77
N VAL A 281 22.43 -1.06 2.20
CA VAL A 281 22.60 -1.54 3.59
C VAL A 281 23.38 -2.83 3.60
N ASP A 282 23.99 -3.17 4.74
CA ASP A 282 24.63 -4.46 4.91
C ASP A 282 23.58 -5.58 5.02
N PRO A 283 23.84 -6.77 4.44
CA PRO A 283 22.92 -7.91 4.54
C PRO A 283 22.51 -8.27 5.98
N GLY A 284 23.43 -8.11 6.93
CA GLY A 284 23.20 -8.37 8.35
C GLY A 284 22.20 -7.41 9.02
N ASP A 285 21.95 -6.25 8.42
CA ASP A 285 21.01 -5.25 8.96
C ASP A 285 19.57 -5.47 8.47
N LEU A 286 19.37 -6.26 7.39
CA LEU A 286 18.04 -6.51 6.82
C LEU A 286 17.01 -7.06 7.83
N PRO A 287 17.33 -8.02 8.73
CA PRO A 287 16.37 -8.48 9.73
C PRO A 287 15.77 -7.34 10.56
N ALA A 288 16.60 -6.38 10.99
CA ALA A 288 16.14 -5.25 11.79
C ALA A 288 15.26 -4.27 10.98
N LEU A 289 15.44 -4.20 9.65
CA LEU A 289 14.56 -3.42 8.77
C LEU A 289 13.23 -4.12 8.53
N VAL A 290 13.27 -5.45 8.35
CA VAL A 290 12.07 -6.30 8.20
C VAL A 290 11.21 -6.27 9.46
N ASP A 291 11.82 -6.30 10.64
CA ASP A 291 11.12 -6.13 11.92
C ASP A 291 10.41 -4.77 12.00
N ARG A 292 11.09 -3.69 11.57
CA ARG A 292 10.51 -2.35 11.51
C ARG A 292 9.34 -2.26 10.53
N LEU A 293 9.41 -2.92 9.37
CA LEU A 293 8.30 -3.02 8.41
C LEU A 293 7.13 -3.87 8.93
N THR A 294 7.42 -4.96 9.62
CA THR A 294 6.41 -5.81 10.25
C THR A 294 5.68 -5.06 11.37
N ALA A 295 6.40 -4.35 12.23
CA ALA A 295 5.82 -3.46 13.25
C ALA A 295 4.99 -2.32 12.65
N ALA A 296 5.35 -1.86 11.45
CA ALA A 296 4.59 -0.88 10.68
C ALA A 296 3.40 -1.48 9.89
N ASP A 297 3.10 -2.77 10.07
CA ASP A 297 2.02 -3.50 9.36
C ASP A 297 2.17 -3.40 7.84
N TRP A 298 3.42 -3.44 7.38
CA TRP A 298 3.80 -3.43 5.98
C TRP A 298 4.03 -4.85 5.46
N LEU A 299 4.57 -5.71 6.32
CA LEU A 299 4.81 -7.12 6.06
C LEU A 299 4.09 -8.01 7.06
N ALA A 300 3.66 -9.18 6.60
CA ALA A 300 3.19 -10.28 7.41
C ALA A 300 3.97 -11.55 7.04
N GLU A 301 4.11 -12.47 7.99
CA GLU A 301 4.76 -13.78 7.78
C GLU A 301 6.20 -13.64 7.24
N ALA A 302 6.90 -12.57 7.63
CA ALA A 302 8.23 -12.27 7.09
C ALA A 302 9.31 -13.10 7.78
N GLU A 303 10.19 -13.70 6.99
CA GLU A 303 11.34 -14.47 7.46
C GLU A 303 12.57 -14.14 6.62
N VAL A 304 13.66 -13.78 7.29
CA VAL A 304 14.97 -13.55 6.65
C VAL A 304 15.85 -14.75 6.92
N THR A 305 16.24 -15.42 5.84
CA THR A 305 17.30 -16.45 5.82
C THR A 305 18.62 -15.83 5.35
N ASP A 306 19.69 -16.62 5.31
CA ASP A 306 21.00 -16.16 4.82
C ASP A 306 20.96 -15.67 3.36
N THR A 307 20.03 -16.19 2.54
CA THR A 307 19.99 -15.91 1.09
C THR A 307 18.71 -15.22 0.63
N LEU A 308 17.61 -15.38 1.35
CA LEU A 308 16.26 -14.98 0.90
C LEU A 308 15.47 -14.31 2.03
N LEU A 309 14.69 -13.30 1.66
CA LEU A 309 13.58 -12.78 2.45
C LEU A 309 12.26 -13.30 1.85
N THR A 310 11.50 -14.06 2.64
CA THR A 310 10.14 -14.51 2.33
C THR A 310 9.12 -13.73 3.15
N GLY A 311 7.84 -13.86 2.79
CA GLY A 311 6.72 -13.21 3.48
C GLY A 311 5.73 -12.61 2.51
N ARG A 312 4.87 -11.71 3.01
CA ARG A 312 3.90 -11.01 2.16
C ARG A 312 3.67 -9.56 2.55
N LEU A 313 3.38 -8.74 1.55
CA LEU A 313 2.77 -7.44 1.74
C LEU A 313 1.40 -7.60 2.41
N THR A 314 1.10 -6.76 3.39
CA THR A 314 -0.23 -6.76 4.03
C THR A 314 -1.29 -6.17 3.09
N GLU A 315 -2.55 -6.52 3.30
CA GLU A 315 -3.71 -5.99 2.54
C GLU A 315 -3.72 -4.45 2.43
N ARG A 316 -3.23 -3.78 3.48
CA ARG A 316 -3.15 -2.32 3.55
C ARG A 316 -2.26 -1.73 2.46
N VAL A 317 -1.14 -2.39 2.16
CA VAL A 317 -0.09 -1.88 1.27
C VAL A 317 -0.04 -2.64 -0.06
N LEU A 318 -0.83 -3.70 -0.19
CA LEU A 318 -0.99 -4.45 -1.44
C LEU A 318 -1.36 -3.60 -2.67
N PRO A 319 -2.17 -2.51 -2.56
CA PRO A 319 -2.39 -1.59 -3.68
C PRO A 319 -1.13 -0.85 -4.16
N LEU A 320 -0.06 -0.83 -3.36
CA LEU A 320 1.24 -0.27 -3.72
C LEU A 320 2.14 -1.30 -4.43
N GLY A 321 1.79 -2.58 -4.41
CA GLY A 321 2.59 -3.64 -5.03
C GLY A 321 2.60 -3.55 -6.56
N CYS A 322 3.71 -4.00 -7.15
CA CYS A 322 3.97 -4.12 -8.58
C CYS A 322 4.25 -5.60 -8.90
N PRO A 323 3.20 -6.40 -9.18
CA PRO A 323 3.33 -7.82 -9.38
C PRO A 323 4.47 -8.25 -10.30
N LEU A 324 5.10 -9.35 -9.93
CA LEU A 324 5.91 -10.16 -10.82
C LEU A 324 4.98 -10.89 -11.80
N THR A 325 5.32 -10.84 -13.07
CA THR A 325 4.56 -11.44 -14.19
C THR A 325 5.38 -12.54 -14.84
#